data_AF-A0A0N9MGL4-F1
#
_entry.id   AF-A0A0N9MGL4-F1
#
_cell.length_a   1.000
_cell.length_b   1.000
_cell.length_c   1.000
_cell.angle_alpha   90.00
_cell.angle_beta   90.00
_cell.angle_gamma   90.00
#
_symmetry.space_group_name_H-M   'P 1'
#
loop_
_entity.id
_entity.type
_entity.pdbx_description
1 polymer ?
#
loop_
_entity_poly.entity_id
_entity_poly.type
_entity_poly.pdbx_seq_one_letter_code
_entity_poly.pdbx_strand_id
1 'polypeptide(L)'
;KEADYEPELHPGVTYKLKTPKATLKIFSTGSVTVTAANVADVQTAIEHIFPLVYEFRKERTPEEMALHASKRRRLSLTAHEAVSNSFKDAASESEEEEEEEAAANSAWN
;
A
#
# COMPACT_ATOMS: atom_id res chain seq x y z
N LYS A 1 -19.31 -5.54 -13.98
CA LYS A 1 -18.49 -4.54 -13.25
C LYS A 1 -19.39 -3.99 -12.17
N GLU A 2 -18.97 -4.03 -10.92
CA GLU A 2 -19.72 -3.52 -9.77
C GLU A 2 -18.80 -2.51 -9.07
N ALA A 3 -19.30 -1.28 -8.92
CA ALA A 3 -18.60 -0.16 -8.31
C ALA A 3 -19.46 0.34 -7.15
N ASP A 4 -18.94 0.27 -5.93
CA ASP A 4 -19.66 0.62 -4.71
C ASP A 4 -19.03 1.88 -4.10
N TYR A 5 -19.82 2.93 -3.93
CA TYR A 5 -19.40 4.18 -3.31
C TYR A 5 -20.43 4.64 -2.28
N GLU A 6 -20.07 4.48 -1.01
CA GLU A 6 -20.88 4.89 0.14
C GLU A 6 -20.02 5.80 1.02
N PRO A 7 -19.93 7.11 0.70
CA PRO A 7 -19.00 8.03 1.39
C PRO A 7 -19.25 8.16 2.89
N GLU A 8 -20.50 7.96 3.33
CA GLU A 8 -20.89 7.95 4.74
C GLU A 8 -20.30 6.76 5.53
N LEU A 9 -20.02 5.65 4.83
CA LEU A 9 -19.46 4.43 5.41
C LEU A 9 -17.97 4.28 5.11
N HIS A 10 -17.53 4.68 3.92
CA HIS A 10 -16.14 4.60 3.52
C HIS A 10 -15.71 5.68 2.51
N PRO A 11 -14.56 6.35 2.72
CA PRO A 11 -14.13 7.48 1.89
C PRO A 11 -13.60 7.09 0.49
N GLY A 12 -13.64 5.82 0.12
CA GLY A 12 -13.09 5.32 -1.15
C GLY A 12 -14.08 4.44 -1.90
N VAL A 13 -14.03 4.53 -3.24
CA VAL A 13 -14.82 3.69 -4.13
C VAL A 13 -14.19 2.30 -4.17
N THR A 14 -14.99 1.26 -3.98
CA THR A 14 -14.56 -0.12 -4.19
C THR A 14 -15.01 -0.57 -5.58
N TYR A 15 -14.07 -1.06 -6.38
CA TYR A 15 -14.32 -1.50 -7.75
C TYR A 15 -13.82 -2.93 -7.94
N LYS A 16 -14.72 -3.84 -8.30
CA LYS A 16 -14.42 -5.27 -8.46
C LYS A 16 -14.34 -5.66 -9.92
N LEU A 17 -13.18 -6.19 -10.32
CA LEU A 17 -12.94 -6.79 -11.63
C LEU A 17 -13.13 -8.32 -11.54
N LYS A 18 -13.94 -8.86 -12.46
CA LYS A 18 -14.16 -10.31 -12.57
C LYS A 18 -13.06 -11.00 -13.39
N THR A 19 -12.52 -10.30 -14.39
CA THR A 19 -11.42 -10.76 -15.26
C THR A 19 -10.59 -9.55 -15.68
N PRO A 20 -9.34 -9.38 -15.19
CA PRO A 20 -8.65 -10.19 -14.17
C PRO A 20 -9.36 -10.14 -12.80
N LYS A 21 -9.13 -11.13 -11.93
CA LYS A 21 -9.68 -11.13 -10.56
C LYS A 21 -8.90 -10.14 -9.70
N ALA A 22 -9.41 -8.92 -9.61
CA ALA A 22 -8.80 -7.86 -8.83
C ALA A 22 -9.86 -6.99 -8.14
N THR A 23 -9.53 -6.51 -6.95
CA THR A 23 -10.32 -5.51 -6.22
C THR A 23 -9.50 -4.23 -6.14
N LEU A 24 -10.09 -3.11 -6.53
CA LEU A 24 -9.48 -1.80 -6.51
C LEU A 24 -10.21 -0.92 -5.51
N LYS A 25 -9.45 -0.15 -4.74
CA LYS A 25 -9.97 0.86 -3.82
C LYS A 25 -9.40 2.21 -4.20
N ILE A 26 -10.27 3.11 -4.65
CA ILE A 26 -9.91 4.38 -5.26
C ILE A 26 -10.33 5.50 -4.32
N PHE A 27 -9.39 6.34 -3.92
CA PHE A 27 -9.65 7.49 -3.05
C PHE A 27 -9.69 8.79 -3.85
N SER A 28 -10.45 9.77 -3.37
CA SER A 28 -10.55 11.12 -3.97
C SER A 28 -9.21 11.87 -4.04
N THR A 29 -8.24 11.47 -3.21
CA THR A 29 -6.85 11.96 -3.23
C THR A 29 -6.08 11.52 -4.48
N GLY A 30 -6.61 10.55 -5.24
CA GLY A 30 -5.96 9.90 -6.37
C GLY A 30 -5.08 8.70 -5.98
N SER A 31 -4.99 8.34 -4.70
CA SER A 31 -4.36 7.08 -4.30
C SER A 31 -5.25 5.90 -4.65
N VAL A 32 -4.64 4.81 -5.13
CA VAL A 32 -5.33 3.58 -5.49
C VAL A 32 -4.64 2.40 -4.82
N THR A 33 -5.42 1.57 -4.14
CA THR A 33 -4.97 0.27 -3.62
C THR A 33 -5.51 -0.83 -4.51
N VAL A 34 -4.65 -1.73 -4.96
CA VAL A 34 -5.04 -2.87 -5.82
C VAL A 34 -4.70 -4.16 -5.10
N THR A 35 -5.67 -5.07 -5.07
CA THR A 35 -5.51 -6.42 -4.52
C THR A 35 -5.85 -7.44 -5.61
N ALA A 36 -4.87 -8.25 -6.00
CA ALA A 36 -5.00 -9.30 -7.01
C ALA A 36 -4.07 -10.49 -6.68
N ALA A 37 -4.23 -11.61 -7.37
CA ALA A 37 -3.50 -12.86 -7.07
C ALA A 37 -2.03 -12.85 -7.55
N ASN A 38 -1.71 -12.09 -8.60
CA ASN A 38 -0.38 -12.00 -9.16
C ASN A 38 -0.11 -10.60 -9.72
N VAL A 39 1.17 -10.30 -9.99
CA VAL A 39 1.61 -8.98 -10.48
C VAL A 39 1.05 -8.67 -11.88
N ALA A 40 0.88 -9.66 -12.74
CA ALA A 40 0.31 -9.47 -14.07
C ALA A 40 -1.16 -9.02 -14.02
N ASP A 41 -1.94 -9.56 -13.08
CA ASP A 41 -3.33 -9.16 -12.83
C ASP A 41 -3.40 -7.75 -12.25
N VAL A 42 -2.44 -7.36 -11.39
CA VAL A 42 -2.33 -5.98 -10.90
C VAL A 42 -2.09 -5.02 -12.05
N GLN A 43 -1.11 -5.33 -12.92
CA GLN A 43 -0.80 -4.51 -14.08
C GLN A 43 -2.03 -4.37 -15.00
N THR A 44 -2.64 -5.48 -15.36
CA THR A 44 -3.84 -5.50 -16.22
C THR A 44 -5.00 -4.72 -15.60
N ALA A 45 -5.20 -4.82 -14.28
CA ALA A 45 -6.23 -4.07 -13.57
C ALA A 45 -5.97 -2.56 -13.60
N ILE A 46 -4.71 -2.14 -13.45
CA ILE A 46 -4.31 -0.73 -13.53
C ILE A 46 -4.51 -0.19 -14.94
N GLU A 47 -4.05 -0.90 -15.97
CA GLU A 47 -4.23 -0.51 -17.38
C GLU A 47 -5.71 -0.35 -17.73
N HIS A 48 -6.58 -1.17 -17.14
CA HIS A 48 -8.01 -1.10 -17.35
C HIS A 48 -8.70 0.05 -16.62
N ILE A 49 -8.31 0.35 -15.38
CA ILE A 49 -8.95 1.42 -14.59
C ILE A 49 -8.42 2.81 -14.95
N PHE A 50 -7.14 2.90 -15.33
CA PHE A 50 -6.46 4.16 -15.58
C PHE A 50 -7.21 5.09 -16.55
N PRO A 51 -7.62 4.66 -17.76
CA PRO A 51 -8.34 5.55 -18.68
C PRO A 51 -9.68 6.04 -18.10
N LEU A 52 -10.36 5.22 -17.30
CA LEU A 52 -11.66 5.56 -16.71
C LEU A 52 -11.53 6.65 -15.64
N VAL A 53 -10.47 6.61 -14.83
CA VAL A 53 -10.26 7.59 -13.76
C VAL A 53 -9.48 8.82 -14.21
N TYR A 54 -8.64 8.68 -15.25
CA TYR A 54 -7.78 9.74 -15.75
C TYR A 54 -8.56 10.90 -16.36
N GLU A 55 -9.70 10.61 -16.98
CA GLU A 55 -10.62 11.61 -17.54
C GLU A 55 -11.26 12.49 -16.44
N PHE A 56 -11.61 11.90 -15.29
CA PHE A 56 -12.23 12.60 -14.17
C PHE A 56 -11.23 13.15 -13.15
N ARG A 57 -9.95 13.27 -13.52
CA ARG A 57 -8.96 13.84 -12.61
C ARG A 57 -9.26 15.32 -12.37
N LYS A 58 -9.22 15.74 -11.11
CA LYS A 58 -9.26 17.17 -10.79
C LYS A 58 -7.93 17.82 -11.14
N GLU A 59 -7.95 18.87 -11.96
CA GLU A 59 -6.78 19.71 -12.18
C GLU A 59 -6.37 20.36 -10.87
N ARG A 60 -5.10 20.21 -10.49
CA ARG A 60 -4.56 20.86 -9.30
C ARG A 60 -4.27 22.30 -9.63
N THR A 61 -4.78 23.20 -8.80
CA THR A 61 -4.42 24.61 -8.89
C THR A 61 -2.92 24.81 -8.59
N PRO A 62 -2.29 25.88 -9.10
CA PRO A 62 -0.89 26.18 -8.82
C PRO A 62 -0.55 26.23 -7.32
N GLU A 63 -1.47 26.72 -6.50
CA GLU A 63 -1.34 26.79 -5.04
C GLU A 63 -1.36 25.39 -4.39
N GLU A 64 -2.29 24.52 -4.82
CA GLU A 64 -2.37 23.13 -4.36
C GLU A 64 -1.12 22.32 -4.77
N MET A 65 -0.55 22.60 -5.95
CA MET A 65 0.69 21.96 -6.41
C MET A 65 1.88 22.28 -5.52
N ALA A 66 2.05 23.56 -5.15
CA ALA A 66 3.13 24.01 -4.27
C ALA A 66 3.01 23.38 -2.87
N LEU A 67 1.79 23.28 -2.33
CA LEU A 67 1.51 22.64 -1.04
C LEU A 67 1.77 21.12 -1.05
N HIS A 68 1.44 20.42 -2.15
CA HIS A 68 1.70 18.99 -2.26
C HIS A 68 3.18 18.64 -2.44
N ALA A 69 3.99 19.53 -3.02
CA ALA A 69 5.42 19.35 -3.18
C ALA A 69 6.19 19.44 -1.84
N SER A 70 5.74 20.29 -0.92
CA SER A 70 6.28 20.38 0.44
C SER A 70 5.83 19.19 1.32
N LYS A 71 4.60 18.70 1.18
CA LYS A 71 4.08 17.56 1.95
C LYS A 71 4.73 16.21 1.58
N ARG A 72 5.08 15.99 0.31
CA ARG A 72 5.76 14.76 -0.17
C ARG A 72 7.17 14.58 0.38
N ARG A 73 7.91 15.68 0.64
CA ARG A 73 9.25 15.63 1.25
C ARG A 73 9.25 15.09 2.68
N ARG A 74 8.16 15.30 3.43
CA ARG A 74 8.03 14.78 4.80
C ARG A 74 7.69 13.29 4.82
N LEU A 75 6.86 12.84 3.87
CA LEU A 75 6.43 11.43 3.78
C LEU A 75 7.54 10.49 3.27
N SER A 76 8.42 10.95 2.36
CA SER A 76 9.54 10.13 1.86
C SER A 76 10.59 9.85 2.93
N LEU A 77 10.77 10.76 3.90
CA LEU A 77 11.69 10.57 5.03
C LEU A 77 11.12 9.56 6.03
N THR A 78 9.85 9.68 6.39
CA THR A 78 9.18 8.75 7.32
C THR A 78 8.96 7.35 6.74
N ALA A 79 8.74 7.23 5.42
CA ALA A 79 8.55 5.92 4.78
C ALA A 79 9.86 5.10 4.73
N HIS A 80 11.01 5.75 4.56
CA HIS A 80 12.32 5.09 4.61
C HIS A 80 12.66 4.65 6.04
N GLU A 81 12.32 5.46 7.05
CA GLU A 81 12.45 5.10 8.48
C GLU A 81 11.54 3.93 8.88
N ALA A 82 10.27 3.93 8.45
CA ALA A 82 9.32 2.87 8.80
C ALA A 82 9.67 1.52 8.15
N VAL A 83 10.15 1.51 6.91
CA VAL A 83 10.62 0.29 6.23
C VAL A 83 11.93 -0.22 6.85
N SER A 84 12.85 0.68 7.22
CA SER A 84 14.10 0.29 7.87
C SER A 84 13.90 -0.27 9.28
N ASN A 85 12.93 0.24 10.04
CA ASN A 85 12.63 -0.29 11.37
C ASN A 85 11.93 -1.65 11.29
N SER A 86 10.98 -1.82 10.38
CA SER A 86 10.25 -3.09 10.24
C SER A 86 11.11 -4.28 9.81
N PHE A 87 12.29 -4.04 9.21
CA PHE A 87 13.26 -5.09 8.87
C PHE A 87 14.27 -5.36 10.01
N LYS A 88 14.41 -4.42 10.95
CA LYS A 88 15.37 -4.51 12.06
C LYS A 88 14.77 -5.24 13.26
N ASP A 89 13.46 -5.09 13.48
CA ASP A 89 12.73 -5.81 14.53
C ASP A 89 12.66 -7.33 14.29
N ALA A 90 12.62 -7.76 13.02
CA ALA A 90 12.60 -9.18 12.66
C ALA A 90 13.97 -9.87 12.75
N ALA A 91 15.07 -9.11 12.72
CA ALA A 91 16.42 -9.66 12.82
C ALA A 91 16.86 -9.84 14.29
N SER A 92 16.34 -9.03 15.21
CA SER A 92 16.58 -9.19 16.65
C SER A 92 15.86 -10.39 17.25
N GLU A 93 14.67 -10.75 16.75
CA GLU A 93 13.94 -11.94 17.24
C GLU A 93 14.65 -13.26 16.87
N SER A 94 15.35 -13.31 15.73
CA SER A 94 16.11 -14.51 15.31
C SER A 94 17.41 -14.74 16.07
N GLU A 95 18.04 -13.69 16.61
CA GLU A 95 19.29 -13.82 17.39
C GLU A 95 19.02 -14.24 18.85
N GLU A 96 17.85 -13.88 19.40
CA GLU A 96 17.44 -14.26 20.76
C GLU A 96 17.00 -15.74 20.84
N GLU A 97 16.39 -16.29 19.79
CA GLU A 97 15.99 -17.71 19.74
C GLU A 97 17.20 -18.67 19.64
N GLU A 98 18.27 -18.28 18.95
CA GLU A 98 19.50 -19.09 18.85
C GLU A 98 20.28 -19.16 20.18
N GLU A 99 20.27 -18.08 20.97
CA GLU A 99 20.93 -18.04 22.28
C GLU A 99 20.18 -18.87 23.33
N GLU A 100 18.84 -18.91 23.26
CA GLU A 100 18.00 -19.69 24.17
C GLU A 100 18.08 -21.21 23.88
N GLU A 101 18.12 -21.62 22.60
CA GLU A 101 18.37 -23.02 22.22
C GLU A 101 19.77 -23.50 22.61
N ALA A 102 20.79 -22.65 22.48
CA ALA A 102 22.16 -22.96 22.88
C ALA A 102 22.28 -23.14 24.41
N ALA A 103 21.60 -22.31 25.18
CA ALA A 103 21.55 -22.43 26.64
C ALA A 103 20.80 -23.70 27.10
N ALA A 104 19.69 -24.04 26.44
CA ALA A 104 18.92 -25.25 26.75
C ALA A 104 19.72 -26.53 26.47
N ASN A 105 20.47 -26.57 25.36
CA ASN A 105 21.30 -27.72 24.99
C ASN A 105 22.57 -27.89 25.86
N SER A 106 23.01 -26.82 26.55
CA SER A 106 24.12 -26.90 27.52
C SER A 106 23.69 -27.40 28.91
N ALA A 107 22.39 -27.34 29.24
CA ALA A 107 21.88 -27.66 30.57
C ALA A 107 21.63 -29.17 30.81
N TRP A 108 21.81 -30.01 29.79
CA TRP A 108 21.52 -31.46 29.81
C TRP A 108 22.73 -32.36 29.54
N ASN A 109 23.96 -31.83 29.62
CA ASN A 109 25.19 -32.60 29.38
C ASN A 109 26.20 -32.49 30.54
#